data_AF-A0A803PLZ4-F1
#
_entry.id   AF-A0A803PLZ4-F1
#
_cell.length_a   1.000
_cell.length_b   1.000
_cell.length_c   1.000
_cell.angle_alpha   90.00
_cell.angle_beta   90.00
_cell.angle_gamma   90.00
#
_symmetry.space_group_name_H-M   'P 1'
#
loop_
_entity.id
_entity.type
_entity.pdbx_description
1 polymer ?
#
loop_
_entity_poly.entity_id
_entity_poly.type
_entity_poly.pdbx_seq_one_letter_code
_entity_poly.pdbx_strand_id
1 'polypeptide(L)'
;MESFNSTIMAILLLLLITLGMADAQVPSCASKLVPCANYLNSTKPGDDCCTSIKQAVATELPCLCNLYNTPGVLQSFGVTVAQALRLTQSCGVPVKLDQCKCKIL
;
A
#
# COMPACT_ATOMS: atom_id res chain seq x y z
N MET A 1 29.72 -43.72 -0.12
CA MET A 1 28.86 -42.89 0.76
C MET A 1 28.86 -41.41 0.36
N GLU A 2 29.42 -41.02 -0.80
CA GLU A 2 29.77 -39.62 -1.12
C GLU A 2 28.69 -38.87 -1.93
N SER A 3 27.76 -39.60 -2.58
CA SER A 3 26.81 -39.03 -3.57
C SER A 3 25.50 -38.50 -2.98
N PHE A 4 25.06 -39.04 -1.84
CA PHE A 4 23.81 -38.63 -1.18
C PHE A 4 23.95 -37.29 -0.45
N ASN A 5 25.16 -36.95 -0.01
CA ASN A 5 25.41 -35.72 0.73
C ASN A 5 25.34 -34.48 -0.19
N SER A 6 25.71 -34.65 -1.46
CA SER A 6 25.64 -33.59 -2.48
C SER A 6 24.20 -33.31 -2.90
N THR A 7 23.37 -34.35 -3.05
CA THR A 7 21.94 -34.16 -3.36
C THR A 7 21.16 -33.61 -2.18
N ILE A 8 21.43 -34.05 -0.95
CA ILE A 8 20.78 -33.51 0.27
C ILE A 8 21.10 -32.02 0.44
N MET A 9 22.34 -31.58 0.20
CA MET A 9 22.70 -30.15 0.23
C MET A 9 22.00 -29.35 -0.86
N ALA A 10 21.87 -29.89 -2.08
CA ALA A 10 21.15 -29.23 -3.16
C ALA A 10 19.64 -29.10 -2.86
N ILE A 11 19.03 -30.14 -2.28
CA ILE A 11 17.61 -30.12 -1.88
C ILE A 11 17.39 -29.16 -0.71
N LEU A 12 18.31 -29.13 0.26
CA LEU A 12 18.27 -28.19 1.39
C LEU A 12 18.43 -26.74 0.93
N LEU A 13 19.32 -26.48 -0.03
CA LEU A 13 19.48 -25.17 -0.66
C LEU A 13 18.21 -24.76 -1.42
N LEU A 14 17.57 -25.66 -2.15
CA LEU A 14 16.31 -25.39 -2.86
C LEU A 14 15.15 -25.09 -1.89
N LEU A 15 15.07 -25.76 -0.74
CA LEU A 15 14.05 -25.50 0.29
C LEU A 15 14.19 -24.12 0.95
N LEU A 16 15.41 -23.57 1.04
CA LEU A 16 15.64 -22.25 1.63
C LEU A 16 15.15 -21.11 0.73
N ILE A 17 15.12 -21.31 -0.59
CA ILE A 17 14.70 -20.28 -1.56
C ILE A 17 13.17 -20.10 -1.54
N THR A 18 12.39 -21.13 -1.20
CA THR A 18 10.92 -21.07 -1.16
C THR A 18 10.36 -20.41 0.10
N LEU A 19 11.18 -20.26 1.16
CA LEU A 19 10.78 -19.65 2.43
C LEU A 19 11.04 -18.13 2.50
N GLY A 20 11.62 -17.56 1.45
CA GLY A 20 12.23 -16.22 1.51
C GLY A 20 11.59 -15.19 0.58
N MET A 21 10.26 -15.11 0.50
CA MET A 21 9.59 -13.95 -0.14
C MET A 21 8.29 -13.62 0.61
N ALA A 22 8.41 -13.06 1.82
CA ALA A 22 7.40 -12.14 2.30
C ALA A 22 7.65 -10.81 1.59
N ASP A 23 7.23 -10.72 0.32
CA ASP A 23 7.27 -9.47 -0.41
C ASP A 23 6.33 -8.50 0.33
N ALA A 24 6.88 -7.42 0.87
CA ALA A 24 6.08 -6.30 1.35
C ALA A 24 5.50 -5.60 0.11
N GLN A 25 4.53 -6.26 -0.53
CA GLN A 25 3.92 -5.76 -1.75
C GLN A 25 3.30 -4.42 -1.44
N VAL A 26 3.85 -3.38 -2.07
CA VAL A 26 3.27 -2.05 -2.03
C VAL A 26 1.83 -2.19 -2.52
N PRO A 27 0.82 -1.86 -1.69
CA PRO A 27 -0.57 -2.02 -2.08
C PRO A 27 -0.84 -1.26 -3.38
N SER A 28 -1.53 -1.89 -4.35
CA SER A 28 -1.76 -1.31 -5.67
C SER A 28 -2.47 0.05 -5.62
N CYS A 29 -3.32 0.26 -4.61
CA CYS A 29 -3.92 1.55 -4.33
C CYS A 29 -2.88 2.62 -3.97
N ALA A 30 -1.82 2.31 -3.21
CA ALA A 30 -0.75 3.26 -2.86
C ALA A 30 -0.02 3.78 -4.10
N SER A 31 0.22 2.89 -5.07
CA SER A 31 0.82 3.25 -6.36
C SER A 31 -0.03 4.27 -7.14
N LYS A 32 -1.36 4.26 -6.97
CA LYS A 32 -2.27 5.25 -7.56
C LYS A 32 -2.19 6.63 -6.89
N LEU A 33 -1.65 6.73 -5.68
CA LEU A 33 -1.44 8.00 -4.98
C LEU A 33 -0.06 8.63 -5.22
N VAL A 34 0.85 7.95 -5.91
CA VAL A 34 2.15 8.51 -6.34
C VAL A 34 2.02 9.90 -7.00
N PRO A 35 1.10 10.15 -7.98
CA PRO A 35 0.94 11.48 -8.57
C PRO A 35 0.50 12.56 -7.57
N CYS A 36 -0.05 12.16 -6.42
CA CYS A 36 -0.47 13.08 -5.38
C CYS A 36 0.64 13.52 -4.43
N ALA A 37 1.81 12.89 -4.44
CA ALA A 37 2.90 13.19 -3.51
C ALA A 37 3.33 14.67 -3.57
N ASN A 38 3.29 15.28 -4.76
CA ASN A 38 3.61 16.69 -4.95
C ASN A 38 2.52 17.65 -4.42
N TYR A 39 1.31 17.14 -4.16
CA TYR A 39 0.15 17.94 -3.74
C TYR A 39 -0.18 17.80 -2.25
N LEU A 40 0.64 17.09 -1.48
CA LEU A 40 0.39 16.83 -0.05
C LEU A 40 0.30 18.10 0.81
N ASN A 41 1.03 19.15 0.42
CA ASN A 41 0.99 20.46 1.05
C ASN A 41 0.25 21.50 0.21
N SER A 42 -0.27 21.11 -0.96
CA SER A 42 -1.02 22.02 -1.83
C SER A 42 -2.48 22.06 -1.40
N THR A 43 -3.05 23.26 -1.36
CA THR A 43 -4.50 23.46 -1.19
C THR A 43 -5.29 23.10 -2.44
N LYS A 44 -4.61 22.93 -3.58
CA LYS A 44 -5.23 22.59 -4.87
C LYS A 44 -4.54 21.35 -5.47
N PRO A 45 -5.00 20.14 -5.14
CA PRO A 45 -4.54 18.93 -5.81
C PRO A 45 -4.88 18.96 -7.30
N GLY A 46 -3.98 18.42 -8.13
CA GLY A 46 -4.24 18.28 -9.58
C GLY A 46 -5.40 17.32 -9.87
N ASP A 47 -6.09 17.51 -10.99
CA ASP A 47 -7.25 16.71 -11.39
C ASP A 47 -6.92 15.21 -11.50
N ASP A 48 -5.74 14.87 -12.02
CA ASP A 48 -5.26 13.48 -12.10
C ASP A 48 -5.11 12.81 -10.73
N CYS A 49 -4.63 13.58 -9.74
CA CYS A 49 -4.51 13.11 -8.37
C CYS A 49 -5.90 12.86 -7.78
N CYS A 50 -6.83 13.82 -7.90
CA CYS A 50 -8.17 13.64 -7.36
C CYS A 50 -8.97 12.55 -8.06
N THR A 51 -8.78 12.37 -9.37
CA THR A 51 -9.41 11.28 -10.13
C THR A 51 -8.90 9.93 -9.63
N SER A 52 -7.59 9.79 -9.45
CA SER A 52 -6.97 8.58 -8.92
C SER A 52 -7.46 8.26 -7.50
N ILE A 53 -7.57 9.28 -6.63
CA ILE A 53 -8.13 9.10 -5.27
C ILE A 53 -9.60 8.69 -5.33
N LYS A 54 -10.43 9.39 -6.10
CA LYS A 54 -11.86 9.06 -6.22
C LYS A 54 -12.05 7.61 -6.69
N GLN A 55 -11.27 7.20 -7.69
CA GLN A 55 -11.31 5.84 -8.18
C GLN A 55 -10.85 4.85 -7.10
N ALA A 56 -9.72 5.09 -6.44
CA ALA A 56 -9.20 4.22 -5.39
C ALA A 56 -10.18 4.12 -4.21
N VAL A 57 -10.85 5.20 -3.82
CA VAL A 57 -11.89 5.18 -2.77
C VAL A 57 -13.11 4.39 -3.21
N ALA A 58 -13.51 4.49 -4.48
CA ALA A 58 -14.66 3.76 -5.01
C ALA A 58 -14.39 2.26 -5.20
N THR A 59 -13.21 1.89 -5.71
CA THR A 59 -12.90 0.51 -6.13
C THR A 59 -11.96 -0.23 -5.18
N GLU A 60 -11.06 0.49 -4.52
CA GLU A 60 -9.98 -0.05 -3.68
C GLU A 60 -10.01 0.47 -2.23
N LEU A 61 -11.20 0.82 -1.73
CA LEU A 61 -11.39 1.23 -0.33
C LEU A 61 -10.70 0.30 0.69
N PRO A 62 -10.84 -1.04 0.63
CA PRO A 62 -10.15 -1.92 1.60
C PRO A 62 -8.62 -1.81 1.53
N CYS A 63 -8.06 -1.62 0.35
CA CYS A 63 -6.62 -1.43 0.16
C CYS A 63 -6.16 -0.09 0.78
N LEU A 64 -6.88 1.00 0.51
CA LEU A 64 -6.62 2.32 1.12
C LEU A 64 -6.69 2.26 2.64
N CYS A 65 -7.68 1.53 3.15
CA CYS A 65 -7.84 1.30 4.57
C CYS A 65 -6.69 0.50 5.16
N ASN A 66 -6.21 -0.54 4.48
CA ASN A 66 -5.02 -1.26 4.93
C ASN A 66 -3.79 -0.33 4.91
N LEU A 67 -3.63 0.49 3.87
CA LEU A 67 -2.56 1.48 3.76
C LEU A 67 -2.57 2.50 4.92
N TYR A 68 -3.75 2.95 5.35
CA TYR A 68 -3.89 3.87 6.48
C TYR A 68 -3.69 3.21 7.84
N ASN A 69 -4.11 1.95 7.99
CA ASN A 69 -3.98 1.21 9.24
C ASN A 69 -2.61 0.55 9.39
N THR A 70 -1.85 0.37 8.31
CA THR A 70 -0.50 -0.20 8.36
C THR A 70 0.50 0.90 8.70
N PRO A 71 1.10 0.89 9.89
CA PRO A 71 2.13 1.85 10.24
C PRO A 71 3.37 1.64 9.38
N GLY A 72 4.05 2.72 9.01
CA GLY A 72 5.29 2.68 8.23
C GLY A 72 5.07 2.84 6.73
N VAL A 73 3.97 2.34 6.16
CA VAL A 73 3.79 2.34 4.69
C VAL A 73 3.64 3.76 4.15
N LEU A 74 2.75 4.58 4.74
CA LEU A 74 2.63 5.98 4.34
C LEU A 74 3.92 6.77 4.62
N GLN A 75 4.63 6.48 5.72
CA GLN A 75 5.91 7.10 6.02
C GLN A 75 6.98 6.77 4.96
N SER A 76 6.96 5.57 4.38
CA SER A 76 7.83 5.20 3.26
C SER A 76 7.57 6.05 2.00
N PHE A 77 6.38 6.61 1.85
CA PHE A 77 6.04 7.58 0.81
C PHE A 77 6.27 9.04 1.23
N GLY A 78 6.82 9.28 2.44
CA GLY A 78 6.99 10.62 3.01
C GLY A 78 5.66 11.30 3.38
N VAL A 79 4.60 10.50 3.58
CA VAL A 79 3.24 10.99 3.82
C VAL A 79 2.78 10.59 5.23
N THR A 80 2.03 11.48 5.89
CA THR A 80 1.33 11.15 7.14
C THR A 80 -0.13 10.81 6.88
N VAL A 81 -0.73 9.99 7.77
CA VAL A 81 -2.17 9.68 7.71
C VAL A 81 -3.01 10.96 7.66
N ALA A 82 -2.66 11.97 8.47
CA ALA A 82 -3.35 13.25 8.49
C ALA A 82 -3.30 13.98 7.13
N GLN A 83 -2.13 14.01 6.48
CA GLN A 83 -1.99 14.61 5.13
C GLN A 83 -2.81 13.85 4.10
N ALA A 84 -2.78 12.50 4.13
CA ALA A 84 -3.57 11.70 3.21
C ALA A 84 -5.09 11.93 3.40
N LEU A 85 -5.57 11.99 4.64
CA LEU A 85 -6.98 12.29 4.92
C LEU A 85 -7.36 13.70 4.43
N ARG A 86 -6.53 14.71 4.69
CA ARG A 86 -6.75 16.07 4.18
C ARG A 86 -6.80 16.12 2.66
N LEU A 87 -5.95 15.36 1.98
CA LEU A 87 -5.93 15.29 0.52
C LEU A 87 -7.23 14.71 -0.05
N THR A 88 -7.73 13.61 0.54
CA THR A 88 -9.02 13.02 0.12
C THR A 88 -10.18 14.00 0.32
N GLN A 89 -10.16 14.79 1.40
CA GLN A 89 -11.12 15.87 1.66
C GLN A 89 -11.03 16.99 0.62
N SER A 90 -9.82 17.45 0.29
CA SER A 90 -9.60 18.47 -0.76
C SER A 90 -10.08 18.00 -2.13
N CYS A 91 -10.10 16.69 -2.40
CA CYS A 91 -10.64 16.09 -3.61
C CYS A 91 -12.15 15.85 -3.60
N GLY A 92 -12.85 16.23 -2.51
CA GLY A 92 -14.30 16.07 -2.37
C GLY A 92 -14.75 14.65 -2.03
N VAL A 93 -13.83 13.77 -1.63
CA VAL A 93 -14.11 12.40 -1.18
C VAL A 93 -13.59 12.21 0.24
N PRO A 94 -14.28 12.72 1.26
CA PRO A 94 -13.81 12.66 2.64
C PRO A 94 -13.79 11.20 3.11
N VAL A 95 -12.59 10.60 3.12
CA VAL A 95 -12.37 9.29 3.73
C VAL A 95 -12.22 9.49 5.23
N LYS A 96 -12.95 8.73 6.03
CA LYS A 96 -12.74 8.65 7.48
C LYS A 96 -12.20 7.27 7.81
N LEU A 97 -11.24 7.17 8.72
CA LEU A 97 -10.75 5.86 9.20
C LEU A 97 -11.86 4.99 9.79
N ASP A 98 -12.97 5.59 10.21
CA ASP A 98 -14.15 4.86 10.65
C ASP A 98 -14.85 4.09 9.50
N GLN A 99 -14.82 4.66 8.28
CA GLN A 99 -15.29 3.96 7.07
C GLN A 99 -14.40 2.75 6.72
N CYS A 100 -13.17 2.74 7.21
CA CYS A 100 -12.27 1.59 7.07
C CYS A 100 -12.57 0.44 8.04
N LYS A 101 -13.31 0.69 9.11
CA LYS A 101 -13.76 -0.34 10.04
C LYS A 101 -15.03 -1.06 9.57
N CYS A 102 -15.82 -0.40 8.73
CA CYS A 102 -17.16 -0.85 8.34
C CYS A 102 -17.19 -1.77 7.09
N LYS A 103 -16.06 -2.38 6.71
CA LYS A 103 -15.98 -3.22 5.49
C LYS A 103 -15.26 -4.55 5.69
N ILE A 104 -15.29 -5.09 6.92
CA ILE A 104 -15.09 -6.52 7.15
C ILE A 104 -16.47 -7.18 7.08
N LEU A 105 -16.85 -7.62 5.88
CA LEU A 105 -17.87 -8.64 5.64
C LEU A 105 -17.29 -9.58 4.58
#